data_AF-A0A3P5Y420-F1
#
_entry.id   AF-A0A3P5Y420-F1
#
_cell.length_a   1.000
_cell.length_b   1.000
_cell.length_c   1.000
_cell.angle_alpha   90.00
_cell.angle_beta   90.00
_cell.angle_gamma   90.00
#
_symmetry.space_group_name_H-M   'P 1'
#
loop_
_entity.id
_entity.type
_entity.pdbx_description
1 polymer ?
#
loop_
_entity_poly.entity_id
_entity_poly.type
_entity_poly.pdbx_seq_one_letter_code
_entity_poly.pdbx_strand_id
1 'polypeptide(L)'
;MSAKKQLKELKSIDALIDLFEEQRDKDIKLMNAFHNPVAIRNIEKGTAKQLLYLAKERDKRLAMIATLQDKKQIAVIKARYVDGLSWDEIPDKLGYSRNTVFKLHREALEVLDEQEECCS
;
A
#
# COMPACT_ATOMS: atom_id res chain seq x y z
N MET A 1 -1.47 -17.69 0.17
CA MET A 1 -1.41 -16.75 -0.98
C MET A 1 0.03 -16.27 -1.05
N SER A 2 0.72 -16.13 -2.18
CA SER A 2 2.13 -15.67 -2.11
C SER A 2 2.25 -14.21 -1.65
N ALA A 3 3.25 -13.91 -0.82
CA ALA A 3 3.61 -12.59 -0.32
C ALA A 3 3.73 -11.56 -1.45
N LYS A 4 4.28 -11.96 -2.60
CA LYS A 4 4.37 -11.09 -3.79
C LYS A 4 3.00 -10.61 -4.27
N LYS A 5 1.97 -11.45 -4.19
CA LYS A 5 0.60 -11.07 -4.58
C LYS A 5 0.04 -10.05 -3.59
N GLN A 6 0.18 -10.30 -2.29
CA GLN A 6 -0.28 -9.39 -1.25
C GLN A 6 0.41 -8.01 -1.33
N LEU A 7 1.71 -7.97 -1.61
CA LEU A 7 2.46 -6.73 -1.77
C LEU A 7 2.04 -5.94 -3.02
N LYS A 8 1.68 -6.62 -4.11
CA LYS A 8 1.13 -5.94 -5.30
C LYS A 8 -0.21 -5.25 -5.01
N GLU A 9 -0.99 -5.78 -4.08
CA GLU A 9 -2.28 -5.20 -3.70
C GLU A 9 -2.12 -3.86 -2.96
N LEU A 10 -0.94 -3.55 -2.37
CA LEU A 10 -0.68 -2.23 -1.77
C LEU A 10 -0.94 -1.09 -2.76
N LYS A 11 -0.38 -1.20 -3.97
CA LYS A 11 -0.58 -0.19 -5.02
C LYS A 11 -2.07 -0.01 -5.37
N SER A 12 -2.82 -1.11 -5.39
CA SER A 12 -4.26 -1.06 -5.65
C SER A 12 -5.02 -0.43 -4.49
N ILE A 13 -4.62 -0.71 -3.24
CA ILE A 13 -5.23 -0.14 -2.04
C ILE A 13 -4.98 1.36 -1.97
N ASP A 14 -3.74 1.82 -2.20
CA ASP A 14 -3.41 3.24 -2.22
C ASP A 14 -4.21 3.97 -3.32
N ALA A 15 -4.28 3.41 -4.52
CA ALA A 15 -5.09 3.98 -5.60
C ALA A 15 -6.60 4.03 -5.28
N LEU A 16 -7.13 3.04 -4.55
CA LEU A 16 -8.53 3.04 -4.09
C LEU A 16 -8.79 4.08 -3.02
N ILE A 17 -7.84 4.29 -2.09
CA ILE A 17 -7.91 5.36 -1.08
C ILE A 17 -8.00 6.71 -1.79
N ASP A 18 -7.07 7.00 -2.69
CA ASP A 18 -7.04 8.26 -3.46
C ASP A 18 -8.36 8.49 -4.21
N LEU A 19 -8.87 7.44 -4.87
CA LEU A 19 -10.14 7.51 -5.61
C LEU A 19 -11.33 7.82 -4.70
N PHE A 20 -11.42 7.18 -3.52
CA PHE A 20 -12.51 7.42 -2.57
C PHE A 20 -12.44 8.82 -1.97
N GLU A 21 -11.24 9.34 -1.71
CA GLU A 21 -11.04 10.71 -1.25
C GLU A 21 -11.46 11.73 -2.31
N GLU A 22 -11.04 11.54 -3.56
CA GLU A 22 -11.43 12.41 -4.67
C GLU A 22 -12.95 12.39 -4.90
N GLN A 23 -13.56 11.20 -4.86
CA GLN A 23 -15.01 11.06 -5.01
C GLN A 23 -15.77 11.74 -3.87
N ARG A 24 -15.34 11.55 -2.62
CA ARG A 24 -15.90 12.23 -1.45
C ARG A 24 -15.86 13.74 -1.63
N ASP A 25 -14.74 14.29 -2.06
CA ASP A 25 -14.58 15.75 -2.19
C ASP A 25 -15.50 16.33 -3.28
N LYS A 26 -15.69 15.60 -4.39
CA LYS A 26 -16.66 15.94 -5.43
C LYS A 26 -18.09 15.91 -4.90
N ASP A 27 -18.45 14.85 -4.16
CA ASP A 27 -19.80 14.68 -3.62
C ASP A 27 -20.13 15.71 -2.53
N ILE A 28 -19.18 16.02 -1.64
CA ILE A 28 -19.30 17.10 -0.65
C ILE A 28 -19.48 18.43 -1.36
N LYS A 29 -18.66 18.75 -2.36
CA LYS A 29 -18.77 20.00 -3.13
C LYS A 29 -20.16 20.14 -3.78
N LEU A 30 -20.68 19.06 -4.36
CA LEU A 30 -22.01 19.04 -4.94
C LEU A 30 -23.11 19.24 -3.89
N MET A 31 -23.09 18.48 -2.79
CA MET A 31 -24.10 18.58 -1.74
C MET A 31 -24.07 19.92 -1.00
N ASN A 32 -22.90 20.53 -0.89
CA ASN A 32 -22.74 21.87 -0.33
C ASN A 32 -23.40 22.93 -1.21
N ALA A 33 -23.30 22.81 -2.55
CA ALA A 33 -24.01 23.69 -3.48
C ALA A 33 -25.55 23.60 -3.33
N PHE A 34 -26.07 22.44 -2.94
CA PHE A 34 -27.48 22.23 -2.62
C PHE A 34 -27.85 22.57 -1.16
N HIS A 35 -26.91 23.09 -0.36
CA HIS A 35 -27.12 23.40 1.07
C HIS A 35 -27.70 22.20 1.85
N ASN A 36 -27.22 20.99 1.58
CA ASN A 36 -27.70 19.76 2.23
C ASN A 36 -26.68 19.21 3.23
N PRO A 37 -26.64 19.72 4.48
CA PRO A 37 -25.67 19.31 5.49
C PRO A 37 -25.88 17.87 5.99
N VAL A 38 -27.09 17.33 5.86
CA VAL A 38 -27.37 15.93 6.24
C VAL A 38 -26.73 14.97 5.25
N ALA A 39 -26.82 15.25 3.95
CA ALA A 39 -26.17 14.46 2.92
C ALA A 39 -24.64 14.48 3.07
N ILE A 40 -24.05 15.66 3.33
CA ILE A 40 -22.60 15.81 3.59
C ILE A 40 -22.16 14.89 4.73
N ARG A 41 -22.84 14.94 5.88
CA ARG A 41 -22.51 14.10 7.04
C ARG A 41 -22.61 12.60 6.73
N ASN A 42 -23.59 12.20 5.93
CA ASN A 42 -23.77 10.80 5.53
C ASN A 42 -22.65 10.33 4.59
N ILE A 43 -22.26 11.17 3.63
CA ILE A 43 -21.12 10.92 2.73
C ILE A 43 -19.84 10.77 3.56
N GLU A 44 -19.53 11.74 4.41
CA GLU A 44 -18.34 11.71 5.28
C GLU A 44 -18.29 10.44 6.11
N LYS A 45 -19.40 10.06 6.77
CA LYS A 45 -19.47 8.84 7.58
C LYS A 45 -19.31 7.56 6.74
N GLY A 46 -19.90 7.53 5.54
CA GLY A 46 -19.78 6.41 4.60
C GLY A 46 -18.34 6.23 4.11
N THR A 47 -17.74 7.29 3.60
CA THR A 47 -16.35 7.30 3.13
C THR A 47 -15.39 6.97 4.27
N ALA A 48 -15.57 7.53 5.47
CA ALA A 48 -14.71 7.23 6.62
C ALA A 48 -14.69 5.73 6.96
N LYS A 49 -15.83 5.03 6.83
CA LYS A 49 -15.89 3.58 7.05
C LYS A 49 -15.10 2.80 5.99
N GLN A 50 -15.18 3.23 4.73
CA GLN A 50 -14.44 2.60 3.62
C GLN A 50 -12.93 2.84 3.75
N LEU A 51 -12.53 4.10 4.00
CA LEU A 51 -11.12 4.47 4.21
C LEU A 51 -10.52 3.74 5.42
N LEU A 52 -11.27 3.60 6.51
CA LEU A 52 -10.80 2.84 7.68
C LEU A 52 -10.55 1.37 7.34
N TYR A 53 -11.40 0.75 6.52
CA TYR A 53 -11.20 -0.63 6.09
C TYR A 53 -9.94 -0.77 5.22
N LEU A 54 -9.79 0.10 4.22
CA LEU A 54 -8.62 0.09 3.33
C LEU A 54 -7.32 0.39 4.08
N ALA A 55 -7.34 1.33 5.02
CA ALA A 55 -6.20 1.65 5.88
C ALA A 55 -5.75 0.44 6.71
N LYS A 56 -6.69 -0.32 7.28
CA LYS A 56 -6.36 -1.57 8.00
C LYS A 56 -5.73 -2.62 7.10
N GLU A 57 -6.26 -2.79 5.90
CA GLU A 57 -5.70 -3.71 4.91
C GLU A 57 -4.30 -3.30 4.46
N ARG A 58 -4.07 -1.99 4.28
CA ARG A 58 -2.75 -1.42 4.01
C ARG A 58 -1.78 -1.65 5.16
N ASP A 59 -2.19 -1.35 6.39
CA ASP A 59 -1.37 -1.51 7.59
C ASP A 59 -0.97 -2.96 7.83
N LYS A 60 -1.87 -3.92 7.56
CA LYS A 60 -1.55 -5.35 7.61
C LYS A 60 -0.39 -5.72 6.69
N ARG A 61 -0.39 -5.22 5.45
CA ARG A 61 0.67 -5.47 4.46
C ARG A 61 1.96 -4.73 4.81
N LEU A 62 1.88 -3.51 5.35
CA LEU A 62 3.04 -2.78 5.85
C LEU A 62 3.66 -3.47 7.07
N ALA A 63 2.84 -4.05 7.95
CA ALA A 63 3.31 -4.84 9.09
C ALA A 63 4.05 -6.10 8.62
N MET A 64 3.57 -6.77 7.57
CA MET A 64 4.28 -7.88 6.93
C MET A 64 5.66 -7.45 6.40
N ILE A 65 5.78 -6.27 5.77
CA ILE A 65 7.10 -5.76 5.37
C ILE A 65 8.00 -5.50 6.59
N ALA A 66 7.42 -5.05 7.70
CA ALA A 66 8.16 -4.73 8.91
C ALA A 66 8.67 -5.95 9.69
N THR A 67 8.22 -7.17 9.38
CA THR A 67 8.76 -8.41 9.98
C THR A 67 10.12 -8.80 9.40
N LEU A 68 10.47 -8.30 8.21
CA LEU A 68 11.81 -8.47 7.64
C LEU A 68 12.85 -7.84 8.57
N GLN A 69 13.92 -8.59 8.87
CA GLN A 69 14.99 -8.11 9.74
C GLN A 69 16.05 -7.29 8.99
N ASP A 70 16.27 -7.61 7.70
CA ASP A 70 17.27 -6.92 6.90
C ASP A 70 16.73 -5.58 6.38
N LYS A 71 17.32 -4.49 6.86
CA LYS A 71 16.99 -3.12 6.45
C LYS A 71 17.14 -2.90 4.94
N LYS A 72 18.07 -3.58 4.27
CA LYS A 72 18.26 -3.48 2.81
C LYS A 72 17.13 -4.16 2.05
N GLN A 73 16.69 -5.33 2.52
CA GLN A 73 15.52 -6.02 1.99
C GLN A 73 14.26 -5.16 2.16
N ILE A 74 14.04 -4.61 3.36
CA ILE A 74 12.93 -3.68 3.63
C ILE A 74 12.97 -2.49 2.66
N ALA A 75 14.14 -1.87 2.47
CA ALA A 75 14.29 -0.71 1.60
C ALA A 75 13.92 -1.04 0.15
N VAL A 76 14.39 -2.18 -0.39
CA VAL A 76 14.05 -2.63 -1.74
C VAL A 76 12.56 -2.93 -1.89
N ILE A 77 11.94 -3.59 -0.90
CA ILE A 77 10.52 -3.93 -0.91
C ILE A 77 9.65 -2.67 -0.83
N LYS A 78 9.98 -1.72 0.05
CA LYS A 78 9.27 -0.43 0.15
C LYS A 78 9.41 0.38 -1.13
N ALA A 79 10.63 0.52 -1.65
CA ALA A 79 10.89 1.22 -2.91
C ALA A 79 10.02 0.66 -4.06
N ARG A 80 9.86 -0.67 -4.10
CA ARG A 80 9.08 -1.32 -5.16
C ARG A 80 7.57 -1.22 -4.98
N TYR A 81 7.06 -1.51 -3.79
CA TYR A 81 5.63 -1.76 -3.56
C TYR A 81 4.90 -0.65 -2.81
N VAL A 82 5.63 0.22 -2.11
CA VAL A 82 5.08 1.39 -1.40
C VAL A 82 5.36 2.65 -2.22
N ASP A 83 6.60 2.87 -2.62
CA ASP A 83 6.99 4.06 -3.39
C ASP A 83 6.70 3.93 -4.90
N GLY A 84 6.39 2.70 -5.34
CA GLY A 84 5.99 2.43 -6.73
C GLY A 84 7.10 2.55 -7.77
N LEU A 85 8.37 2.55 -7.35
CA LEU A 85 9.52 2.75 -8.24
C LEU A 85 9.73 1.58 -9.22
N SER A 86 10.17 1.91 -10.43
CA SER A 86 10.55 0.94 -11.45
C SER A 86 11.85 0.21 -11.11
N TRP A 87 12.12 -0.91 -11.78
CA TRP A 87 13.37 -1.66 -11.59
C TRP A 87 14.61 -0.90 -12.05
N ASP A 88 14.43 0.15 -12.85
CA ASP A 88 15.49 1.01 -13.33
C ASP A 88 15.77 2.14 -12.34
N GLU A 89 14.75 2.64 -11.63
CA GLU A 89 14.90 3.73 -10.64
C GLU A 89 15.38 3.24 -9.27
N ILE A 90 15.03 2.02 -8.84
CA ILE A 90 15.41 1.50 -7.51
C ILE A 90 16.93 1.43 -7.30
N PRO A 91 17.74 0.91 -8.25
CA PRO A 91 19.20 0.89 -8.12
C PRO A 91 19.79 2.29 -7.87
N ASP A 92 19.36 3.27 -8.66
CA ASP A 92 19.83 4.65 -8.56
C ASP A 92 19.40 5.30 -7.24
N LYS A 93 18.15 5.06 -6.83
CA LYS A 93 17.59 5.60 -5.58
C LYS A 93 18.29 5.05 -4.34
N LEU A 94 18.65 3.77 -4.33
CA LEU A 94 19.22 3.07 -3.18
C LEU A 94 20.76 2.99 -3.22
N GLY A 95 21.39 3.36 -4.33
CA GLY A 95 22.84 3.25 -4.53
C GLY A 95 23.33 1.80 -4.63
N TYR A 96 22.49 0.89 -5.15
CA TYR A 96 22.81 -0.53 -5.28
C TYR A 96 22.95 -0.94 -6.74
N SER A 97 23.72 -2.01 -7.00
CA SER A 97 23.71 -2.61 -8.33
C SER A 97 22.35 -3.27 -8.61
N ARG A 98 21.94 -3.33 -9.89
CA ARG A 98 20.72 -4.02 -10.31
C ARG A 98 20.66 -5.47 -9.83
N ASN A 99 21.79 -6.19 -9.88
CA ASN A 99 21.90 -7.56 -9.41
C ASN A 99 21.67 -7.66 -7.89
N THR A 100 22.22 -6.72 -7.11
CA THR A 100 22.01 -6.64 -5.67
C THR A 100 20.53 -6.39 -5.34
N VAL A 101 19.87 -5.48 -6.07
CA VAL A 101 18.44 -5.21 -5.90
C VAL A 101 17.60 -6.47 -6.13
N PHE A 102 17.82 -7.19 -7.23
CA PHE A 102 17.07 -8.42 -7.50
C PHE A 102 17.32 -9.53 -6.49
N LYS A 103 18.58 -9.67 -6.02
CA LYS A 103 18.94 -10.63 -4.97
C LYS A 103 18.18 -10.31 -3.67
N LEU A 104 18.29 -9.08 -3.19
CA LEU A 104 17.60 -8.63 -1.97
C LEU A 104 16.08 -8.76 -2.09
N HIS A 105 15.53 -8.44 -3.25
CA HIS A 105 14.09 -8.60 -3.51
C HIS A 105 13.64 -10.05 -3.41
N ARG A 106 14.39 -10.97 -4.04
CA ARG A 106 14.07 -12.40 -4.01
C ARG A 106 14.15 -12.95 -2.59
N GLU A 107 15.25 -12.72 -1.89
CA GLU A 107 15.46 -13.19 -0.51
C GLU A 107 14.38 -12.65 0.42
N ALA A 108 13.98 -11.38 0.26
CA ALA A 108 12.88 -10.82 1.04
C ALA A 108 11.55 -11.54 0.80
N LEU A 109 11.23 -11.88 -0.45
CA LEU A 109 10.00 -12.61 -0.76
C LEU A 109 10.01 -14.03 -0.21
N GLU A 110 11.14 -14.73 -0.29
CA GLU A 110 11.30 -16.08 0.28
C GLU A 110 11.05 -16.06 1.80
N VAL A 111 11.64 -15.09 2.53
CA VAL A 111 11.40 -14.94 3.98
C VAL A 111 9.93 -14.66 4.30
N LEU A 112 9.25 -13.84 3.50
CA LEU A 112 7.84 -13.52 3.73
C LEU A 112 6.91 -14.70 3.41
N ASP A 113 7.19 -15.44 2.33
CA ASP A 113 6.44 -16.65 1.99
C ASP A 113 6.61 -17.73 3.09
N GLU A 114 7.82 -17.93 3.61
CA GLU A 114 8.10 -18.86 4.73
C GLU A 114 7.38 -18.47 6.03
N GLN A 115 7.29 -17.17 6.32
CA GLN A 115 6.57 -16.67 7.51
C GLN A 115 5.06 -16.90 7.42
N GLU A 116 4.48 -16.78 6.22
CA GLU A 116 3.07 -17.12 6.02
C GLU A 116 2.80 -18.61 6.20
N GLU A 117 3.70 -19.48 5.73
CA GLU A 117 3.56 -20.94 5.90
C GLU A 117 3.72 -21.39 7.37
N CYS A 118 4.57 -20.71 8.15
CA CYS A 118 4.81 -21.06 9.55
C CYS A 118 3.74 -20.53 10.53
N CYS A 119 3.00 -19.48 10.15
CA CYS A 119 1.90 -18.91 10.94
C CYS A 119 0.49 -19.33 10.46
N SER A 120 0.39 -20.23 9.48
CA SER A 120 -0.87 -20.83 8.99
C SER A 120 -1.23 -22.12 9.74
#